data_AF-A0A5K1F7X0-F1
#
_entry.id   AF-A0A5K1F7X0-F1
#
_cell.length_a   1.000
_cell.length_b   1.000
_cell.length_c   1.000
_cell.angle_alpha   90.00
_cell.angle_beta   90.00
_cell.angle_gamma   90.00
#
_symmetry.space_group_name_H-M   'P 1'
#
loop_
_entity.id
_entity.type
_entity.pdbx_description
1 polymer ?
#
loop_
_entity_poly.entity_id
_entity_poly.type
_entity_poly.pdbx_seq_one_letter_code
_entity_poly.pdbx_strand_id
1 'polypeptide(L)' 'DPLNSVIICDYRLRELFNCEKFAVGNLPELLSHHFLKR' A
#
# COMPACT_ATOMS: atom_id res chain seq x y z
N ASP A 1 -16.39 1.53 -7.96
CA ASP A 1 -16.24 0.78 -6.70
C ASP A 1 -14.96 1.23 -6.02
N PRO A 2 -15.01 1.82 -4.80
CA PRO A 2 -13.84 2.38 -4.13
C PRO A 2 -12.77 1.36 -3.72
N LEU A 3 -13.12 0.07 -3.59
CA LEU A 3 -12.18 -0.99 -3.23
C LEU A 3 -11.31 -1.40 -4.43
N ASN A 4 -11.84 -1.25 -5.64
CA ASN A 4 -11.13 -1.44 -6.90
C ASN A 4 -10.34 -0.19 -7.35
N SER A 5 -10.38 0.90 -6.59
CA SER A 5 -9.54 2.07 -6.85
C SER A 5 -8.07 1.70 -6.68
N VAL A 6 -7.23 2.12 -7.62
CA VAL A 6 -5.79 1.85 -7.62
C VAL A 6 -5.05 3.11 -7.21
N ILE A 7 -4.13 2.97 -6.25
CA ILE A 7 -3.19 4.01 -5.84
C ILE A 7 -1.91 3.80 -6.64
N ILE A 8 -1.39 4.86 -7.26
CA ILE A 8 -0.08 4.88 -7.93
C ILE A 8 0.95 5.42 -6.95
N CYS A 9 2.05 4.69 -6.77
CA CYS A 9 3.10 5.04 -5.84
C CYS A 9 4.03 6.12 -6.40
N ASP A 10 4.28 7.15 -5.59
CA ASP A 10 5.43 8.04 -5.78
C ASP A 10 6.74 7.34 -5.37
N TYR A 11 7.87 8.04 -5.45
CA TYR A 11 9.17 7.44 -5.14
C TYR A 11 9.26 6.91 -3.71
N ARG A 12 8.72 7.63 -2.71
CA ARG A 12 8.78 7.20 -1.30
C ARG A 12 7.88 6.00 -1.02
N LEU A 13 6.71 5.96 -1.63
CA LEU A 13 5.80 4.82 -1.51
C LEU A 13 6.37 3.58 -2.21
N ARG A 14 7.10 3.74 -3.32
CA ARG A 14 7.83 2.64 -3.96
C ARG A 14 8.92 2.10 -3.05
N GLU A 15 9.70 2.96 -2.41
CA GLU A 15 10.73 2.54 -1.45
C GLU A 15 10.13 1.83 -0.23
N LEU A 16 8.98 2.31 0.27
CA LEU A 16 8.30 1.73 1.43
C LEU A 16 7.67 0.37 1.10
N PHE A 17 6.85 0.29 0.05
CA PHE A 17 6.01 -0.87 -0.26
C PHE A 17 6.60 -1.78 -1.35
N ASN A 18 7.72 -1.41 -1.96
CA ASN A 18 8.36 -2.13 -3.07
C ASN A 18 7.41 -2.45 -4.24
N CYS A 19 6.47 -1.54 -4.55
CA CYS A 19 5.52 -1.69 -5.64
C CYS A 19 5.21 -0.34 -6.32
N GLU A 20 4.85 -0.39 -7.61
CA GLU A 20 4.51 0.81 -8.39
C GLU A 20 3.08 1.28 -8.19
N LYS A 21 2.19 0.37 -7.81
CA LYS A 21 0.77 0.62 -7.54
C LYS A 21 0.15 -0.50 -6.72
N PHE A 22 -0.91 -0.20 -5.99
CA PHE A 22 -1.69 -1.19 -5.24
C PHE A 22 -3.17 -0.80 -5.20
N ALA A 23 -4.06 -1.78 -5.00
CA ALA A 23 -5.47 -1.52 -4.79
C ALA A 23 -5.71 -0.94 -3.38
N VAL A 24 -6.65 0.00 -3.23
CA VAL A 24 -7.01 0.59 -1.93
C VAL A 24 -7.37 -0.51 -0.91
N GLY A 25 -8.01 -1.59 -1.37
CA GLY A 25 -8.34 -2.76 -0.53
C GLY A 25 -7.13 -3.47 0.08
N ASN A 26 -5.94 -3.37 -0.53
CA ASN A 26 -4.72 -4.04 -0.05
C ASN A 26 -3.94 -3.18 0.97
N LEU A 27 -4.33 -1.92 1.17
CA LEU A 27 -3.63 -1.00 2.07
C LEU A 27 -3.51 -1.53 3.51
N PRO A 28 -4.56 -2.12 4.14
CA PRO A 28 -4.44 -2.66 5.50
C PRO A 28 -3.39 -3.77 5.62
N GLU A 29 -3.28 -4.65 4.63
CA GLU A 29 -2.29 -5.73 4.59
C GLU A 29 -0.89 -5.15 4.47
N LEU A 30 -0.66 -4.26 3.49
CA LEU A 30 0.63 -3.58 3.31
C LEU A 30 1.08 -2.89 4.61
N LEU A 31 0.18 -2.15 5.26
CA LEU A 31 0.46 -1.47 6.51
C LEU A 31 0.77 -2.42 7.67
N SER A 32 0.18 -3.62 7.69
CA SER A 32 0.43 -4.62 8.73
C SER A 32 1.87 -5.15 8.75
N HIS A 33 2.57 -5.07 7.61
CA HIS A 33 4.00 -5.41 7.51
C HIS A 33 4.91 -4.31 8.07
N HIS A 34 4.44 -3.06 8.16
CA HIS A 34 5.23 -1.93 8.64
C HIS A 34 4.96 -1.57 10.09
N PHE A 35 3.73 -1.74 10.56
CA PHE A 35 3.40 -1.50 11.95
C PHE A 35 3.79 -2.71 12.78
N LEU A 36 4.90 -2.58 13.54
CA LEU A 36 5.27 -3.52 14.58
C LEU A 36 4.06 -3.74 15.50
N LYS A 37 3.58 -4.99 15.58
CA LYS A 37 2.65 -5.39 16.64
C LYS A 37 3.36 -5.12 17.98
N ARG A 38 2.79 -4.20 18.77
CA ARG A 38 3.20 -3.99 20.16
C ARG A 38 3.04 -5.28 20.98
#